data_AF-A0AAN8QQB5-F1
#
_entry.id   AF-A0AAN8QQB5-F1
#
_cell.length_a   1.000
_cell.length_b   1.000
_cell.length_c   1.000
_cell.angle_alpha   90.00
_cell.angle_beta   90.00
_cell.angle_gamma   90.00
#
_symmetry.space_group_name_H-M   'P 1'
#
loop_
_entity.id
_entity.type
_entity.pdbx_description
1 polymer ?
#
loop_
_entity_poly.entity_id
_entity_poly.type
_entity_poly.pdbx_seq_one_letter_code
_entity_poly.pdbx_strand_id
1 'polypeptide(L)'
;MDITITNLTIEDSGVYWCLYRVSMKSQTEGEGAILLVVNDDQNGASSGLGIPRYLVLVSAVTAGSVLLLSLVILFIWVIPRLKAWRSTMRPTQVRTSDVYEEMLTTIRRAHHP
;
A
#
# COMPACT_ATOMS: atom_id res chain seq x y z
N MET A 1 42.10 -0.16 -31.13
CA MET A 1 41.44 0.30 -32.36
C MET A 1 40.04 0.59 -31.93
N ASP A 2 39.64 1.86 -32.02
CA ASP A 2 38.41 2.31 -31.40
C ASP A 2 37.48 2.76 -32.53
N ILE A 3 36.21 2.33 -32.45
CA ILE A 3 35.18 2.66 -33.42
C ILE A 3 34.16 3.55 -32.72
N THR A 4 33.84 4.70 -33.32
CA THR A 4 32.83 5.62 -32.80
C THR A 4 31.70 5.71 -33.81
N ILE A 5 30.48 5.37 -33.37
CA ILE A 5 29.26 5.51 -34.16
C ILE A 5 28.48 6.69 -33.59
N THR A 6 28.15 7.67 -34.44
CA THR A 6 27.46 8.91 -34.05
C THR A 6 26.08 8.97 -34.70
N ASN A 7 25.13 9.68 -34.08
CA ASN A 7 23.74 9.78 -34.54
C ASN A 7 23.04 8.43 -34.68
N LEU A 8 23.18 7.58 -33.66
CA LEU A 8 22.54 6.26 -33.60
C LEU A 8 21.02 6.37 -33.69
N THR A 9 20.45 5.50 -34.51
CA THR A 9 19.01 5.30 -34.66
C THR A 9 18.63 3.89 -34.20
N ILE A 10 17.33 3.65 -33.97
CA ILE A 10 16.84 2.32 -33.55
C ILE A 10 17.21 1.25 -34.58
N GLU A 11 17.25 1.61 -35.87
CA GLU A 11 17.60 0.73 -36.99
C GLU A 11 19.07 0.27 -36.98
N ASP A 12 19.94 1.00 -36.27
CA ASP A 12 21.35 0.63 -36.10
C ASP A 12 21.56 -0.45 -35.02
N SER A 13 20.48 -0.90 -34.37
CA SER A 13 20.57 -1.98 -33.38
C SER A 13 20.93 -3.31 -34.06
N GLY A 14 21.95 -3.99 -33.54
CA GLY A 14 22.42 -5.22 -34.15
C GLY A 14 23.67 -5.79 -33.48
N VAL A 15 24.20 -6.84 -34.07
CA VAL A 15 25.46 -7.47 -33.63
C VAL A 15 26.59 -6.94 -34.51
N TYR A 16 27.63 -6.44 -33.88
CA TYR A 16 28.82 -5.90 -34.54
C TYR A 16 30.01 -6.79 -34.21
N TRP A 17 30.75 -7.23 -35.23
CA TRP A 17 31.98 -8.00 -35.07
C TRP A 17 33.15 -7.29 -35.72
N CYS A 18 34.32 -7.39 -35.11
CA CYS A 18 35.55 -6.88 -35.68
C CYS A 18 36.19 -7.96 -36.56
N LEU A 19 36.61 -7.58 -37.77
CA LEU A 19 37.31 -8.47 -38.69
C LEU A 19 38.74 -8.00 -38.83
N TYR A 20 39.69 -8.87 -38.48
CA TYR A 20 41.11 -8.59 -38.63
C TYR A 20 41.74 -9.56 -39.63
N ARG A 21 42.54 -9.02 -40.55
CA ARG A 21 43.28 -9.81 -41.54
C ARG A 21 44.74 -9.89 -41.10
N VAL A 22 45.15 -11.07 -40.66
CA VAL A 22 46.53 -11.32 -40.19
C VAL A 22 47.47 -11.57 -41.39
N SER A 23 46.95 -12.13 -42.49
CA SER A 23 47.69 -12.29 -43.73
C SER A 23 46.76 -12.33 -44.94
N MET A 24 47.29 -12.25 -46.17
CA MET A 24 46.50 -12.21 -47.41
C MET A 24 45.50 -13.39 -47.56
N LYS A 25 45.71 -14.48 -46.82
CA LYS A 25 44.88 -15.70 -46.87
C LYS A 25 44.11 -15.99 -45.58
N SER A 26 44.31 -15.23 -44.50
CA SER A 26 43.63 -15.49 -43.23
C SER A 26 42.93 -14.25 -42.68
N GLN A 27 41.63 -14.40 -42.48
CA GLN A 27 40.76 -13.47 -41.80
C GLN A 27 40.26 -14.15 -40.53
N THR A 28 40.21 -13.39 -39.45
CA THR A 28 39.83 -13.85 -38.13
C THR A 28 38.82 -12.87 -37.56
N GLU A 29 37.81 -13.42 -36.90
CA GLU A 29 36.70 -12.69 -36.34
C GLU A 29 36.97 -12.45 -34.86
N GLY A 30 36.85 -11.19 -34.42
CA GLY A 30 36.92 -10.83 -33.02
C GLY A 30 35.60 -11.10 -32.32
N GLU A 31 35.61 -11.00 -30.99
CA GLU A 31 34.41 -11.16 -30.18
C GLU A 31 33.39 -10.07 -30.54
N GLY A 32 32.17 -10.49 -30.87
CA GLY A 32 31.10 -9.57 -31.28
C GLY A 32 30.49 -8.84 -30.08
N ALA A 33 29.93 -7.66 -30.33
CA ALA A 33 29.17 -6.89 -29.37
C ALA A 33 27.75 -6.64 -29.87
N ILE A 34 26.77 -6.64 -28.96
CA ILE A 34 25.39 -6.28 -29.26
C ILE A 34 25.22 -4.79 -29.00
N LEU A 35 24.83 -4.05 -30.03
CA LEU A 35 24.42 -2.66 -29.94
C LEU A 35 22.89 -2.59 -29.90
N LEU A 36 22.33 -2.05 -28.82
CA LEU A 36 20.89 -1.80 -28.70
C LEU A 36 20.68 -0.30 -28.52
N VAL A 37 19.97 0.31 -29.45
CA VAL A 37 19.62 1.73 -29.42
C VAL A 37 18.17 1.86 -28.98
N VAL A 38 17.94 2.55 -27.87
CA VAL A 38 16.61 2.78 -27.31
C VAL A 38 16.31 4.27 -27.38
N ASN A 39 15.12 4.61 -27.89
CA ASN A 39 14.62 5.97 -27.82
C ASN A 39 14.10 6.22 -26.40
N ASP A 40 14.66 7.18 -25.70
CA ASP A 40 14.11 7.60 -24.42
C ASP A 40 12.91 8.52 -24.69
N ASP A 41 11.72 7.93 -24.71
CA ASP A 41 10.49 8.71 -24.73
C ASP A 41 10.36 9.40 -23.37
N GLN A 42 10.93 10.61 -23.26
CA GLN A 42 10.97 11.44 -22.05
C GLN A 42 9.59 11.98 -21.62
N ASN A 43 8.61 11.11 -21.46
CA ASN A 43 7.38 11.38 -20.73
C ASN A 43 7.43 10.86 -19.27
N GLY A 44 8.58 10.36 -18.83
CA GLY A 44 8.81 9.88 -17.47
C GLY A 44 9.76 10.78 -16.68
N ALA A 45 9.30 11.95 -16.25
CA ALA A 45 10.03 12.73 -15.25
C ALA A 45 10.36 11.89 -13.98
N SER A 46 11.30 12.40 -13.19
CA SER A 46 11.82 11.90 -11.89
C SER A 46 12.91 10.83 -11.94
N SER A 47 14.13 11.36 -12.12
CA SER A 47 15.37 10.96 -11.47
C SER A 47 15.20 10.26 -10.11
N GLY A 48 16.00 9.22 -9.90
CA GLY A 48 16.34 8.68 -8.58
C GLY A 48 15.64 7.36 -8.24
N LEU A 49 16.38 6.25 -8.43
CA LEU A 49 15.95 4.86 -8.21
C LEU A 49 14.86 4.40 -9.19
N GLY A 50 15.23 3.52 -10.12
CA GLY A 50 14.40 3.01 -11.22
C GLY A 50 13.21 2.16 -10.77
N ILE A 51 12.34 2.73 -9.94
CA ILE A 51 11.06 2.13 -9.56
C ILE A 51 10.04 2.76 -10.51
N PRO A 52 9.42 1.98 -11.41
CA PRO A 52 8.46 2.53 -12.35
C PRO A 52 7.29 3.12 -11.57
N ARG A 53 6.83 4.30 -11.98
CA ARG A 53 5.74 5.06 -11.32
C ARG A 53 4.50 4.20 -11.07
N TYR A 54 4.21 3.24 -11.95
CA TYR A 54 3.13 2.28 -11.78
C TYR A 54 3.30 1.40 -10.52
N LEU A 55 4.50 0.89 -10.24
CA LEU A 55 4.79 0.12 -9.01
C LEU A 55 4.62 0.99 -7.76
N VAL A 56 4.99 2.27 -7.81
CA VAL A 56 4.76 3.22 -6.72
C VAL A 56 3.26 3.45 -6.50
N LEU A 57 2.49 3.67 -7.58
CA LEU A 57 1.04 3.86 -7.47
C LEU A 57 0.33 2.61 -6.95
N VAL A 58 0.67 1.43 -7.47
CA VAL A 58 0.07 0.16 -7.04
C VAL A 58 0.42 -0.14 -5.59
N SER A 59 1.67 0.07 -5.16
CA SER A 59 2.07 -0.13 -3.76
C SER A 59 1.39 0.84 -2.80
N ALA A 60 1.30 2.12 -3.15
CA ALA A 60 0.59 3.11 -2.33
C ALA A 60 -0.91 2.78 -2.21
N VAL A 61 -1.57 2.42 -3.31
CA VAL A 61 -3.00 2.06 -3.32
C VAL A 61 -3.26 0.80 -2.51
N THR A 62 -2.44 -0.24 -2.68
CA THR A 62 -2.59 -1.50 -1.94
C THR A 62 -2.34 -1.32 -0.45
N ALA A 63 -1.25 -0.66 -0.05
CA ALA A 63 -0.96 -0.38 1.35
C ALA A 63 -2.06 0.46 2.00
N GLY A 64 -2.51 1.52 1.32
CA GLY A 64 -3.61 2.36 1.79
C GLY A 64 -4.92 1.58 1.95
N SER A 65 -5.26 0.74 0.98
CA SER A 65 -6.46 -0.10 1.03
C SER A 65 -6.42 -1.08 2.20
N VAL A 66 -5.29 -1.78 2.40
CA VAL A 66 -5.12 -2.74 3.50
C VAL A 66 -5.21 -2.05 4.86
N LEU A 67 -4.57 -0.88 5.01
CA LEU A 67 -4.63 -0.10 6.25
C LEU A 67 -6.06 0.35 6.55
N LEU A 68 -6.77 0.91 5.56
CA LEU A 68 -8.15 1.35 5.73
C LEU A 68 -9.08 0.19 6.10
N LEU A 69 -8.98 -0.96 5.41
CA LEU A 69 -9.79 -2.14 5.72
C LEU A 69 -9.50 -2.66 7.13
N SER A 70 -8.24 -2.69 7.55
CA SER A 70 -7.86 -3.14 8.90
C SER A 70 -8.46 -2.24 9.98
N LEU A 71 -8.44 -0.91 9.79
CA LEU A 71 -9.03 0.04 10.73
C LEU A 71 -10.56 -0.13 10.80
N VAL A 72 -11.24 -0.27 9.67
CA VAL A 72 -12.69 -0.48 9.62
C VAL A 72 -13.08 -1.76 10.37
N ILE A 73 -12.36 -2.86 10.15
CA ILE A 73 -12.59 -4.12 10.86
C ILE A 73 -12.38 -3.94 12.36
N LEU A 74 -11.30 -3.27 12.78
CA LEU A 74 -11.04 -2.99 14.19
C LEU A 74 -12.15 -2.14 14.81
N PHE A 75 -12.61 -1.08 14.15
CA PHE A 75 -13.73 -0.28 14.65
C PHE A 75 -15.00 -1.10 14.82
N ILE A 76 -15.37 -1.88 13.80
CA ILE A 76 -16.55 -2.77 13.84
C ILE A 76 -16.43 -3.80 14.97
N TRP A 77 -15.23 -4.27 15.29
CA TRP A 77 -15.01 -5.28 16.33
C TRP A 77 -14.88 -4.67 17.74
N VAL A 78 -14.24 -3.51 17.85
CA VAL A 78 -13.98 -2.80 19.11
C VAL A 78 -15.24 -2.11 19.65
N ILE A 79 -16.09 -1.54 18.79
CA ILE A 79 -17.36 -0.92 19.20
C ILE A 79 -18.27 -1.90 19.99
N PRO A 80 -18.58 -3.12 19.50
CA PRO A 80 -19.38 -4.08 20.24
C PRO A 80 -18.66 -4.62 21.48
N ARG A 81 -17.33 -4.77 21.44
CA ARG A 81 -16.53 -5.15 22.63
C ARG A 81 -16.61 -4.08 23.72
N LEU A 82 -16.48 -2.80 23.36
CA LEU A 82 -16.65 -1.66 24.27
C LEU A 82 -18.08 -1.55 24.78
N LYS A 83 -19.08 -1.86 23.95
CA LYS A 83 -20.49 -1.89 24.38
C LYS A 83 -20.75 -3.03 25.36
N ALA A 84 -20.17 -4.21 25.12
CA ALA A 84 -20.22 -5.35 26.04
C ALA A 84 -19.55 -5.02 27.37
N TRP A 85 -18.37 -4.39 27.35
CA TRP A 85 -17.68 -3.94 28.56
C TRP A 85 -18.48 -2.88 29.32
N ARG A 86 -19.11 -1.92 28.60
CA ARG A 86 -20.04 -0.97 29.22
C ARG A 86 -21.29 -1.63 29.80
N SER A 87 -21.80 -2.71 29.21
CA SER A 87 -22.92 -3.45 29.80
C SER A 87 -22.53 -4.20 31.08
N THR A 88 -21.29 -4.69 31.17
CA THR A 88 -20.74 -5.29 32.40
C THR A 88 -20.44 -4.24 33.47
N MET A 89 -20.12 -3.00 33.06
CA MET A 89 -19.87 -1.87 33.97
C MET A 89 -21.10 -1.02 34.29
N ARG A 90 -22.30 -1.34 33.76
CA ARG A 90 -23.50 -0.80 34.38
C ARG A 90 -23.53 -1.39 35.79
N PRO A 91 -23.33 -0.60 36.86
CA PRO A 91 -23.61 -1.13 38.18
C PRO A 91 -25.05 -1.60 38.11
N THR A 92 -25.28 -2.85 38.53
CA THR A 92 -26.61 -3.38 38.83
C THR A 92 -27.46 -2.23 39.27
N GLN A 93 -28.50 -1.89 38.51
CA GLN A 93 -29.45 -0.86 38.90
C GLN A 93 -30.03 -1.38 40.22
N VAL A 94 -29.46 -0.89 41.33
CA VAL A 94 -29.94 -1.18 42.68
C VAL A 94 -31.36 -0.68 42.63
N ARG A 95 -32.31 -1.61 42.75
CA ARG A 95 -33.73 -1.36 42.91
C ARG A 95 -33.87 -0.37 44.06
N THR A 96 -33.96 0.91 43.73
CA THR A 96 -34.10 1.99 44.70
C THR A 96 -35.48 1.86 45.32
N SER A 97 -35.53 1.06 46.37
CA SER A 97 -36.42 1.18 47.51
C SER A 97 -37.79 1.80 47.24
N ASP A 98 -38.70 0.99 46.72
CA ASP A 98 -40.16 1.19 46.85
C ASP A 98 -40.59 1.24 48.35
N VAL A 99 -39.67 0.96 49.27
CA VAL A 99 -39.84 1.00 50.74
C VAL A 99 -40.21 2.38 51.26
N TYR A 100 -39.76 3.48 50.62
CA TYR A 100 -40.17 4.83 51.02
C TYR A 100 -41.58 5.19 50.54
N GLU A 101 -41.99 4.67 49.38
CA GLU A 101 -43.35 4.87 48.83
C GLU A 101 -44.39 4.17 49.74
N GLU A 102 -44.08 2.99 50.27
CA GLU A 102 -45.02 2.20 51.08
C GLU A 102 -45.31 2.82 52.45
N MET A 103 -44.32 3.46 53.11
CA MET A 103 -44.54 4.14 54.39
C MET A 103 -45.29 5.47 54.26
N LEU A 104 -45.25 6.13 53.09
CA LEU A 104 -46.01 7.37 52.88
C LEU A 104 -47.51 7.10 52.69
N THR A 105 -47.87 5.95 52.11
CA THR A 105 -49.29 5.56 51.91
C THR A 105 -49.98 5.17 53.21
N THR A 106 -49.25 4.57 54.16
CA THR A 106 -49.77 4.15 55.46
C THR A 106 -50.04 5.35 56.37
N ILE A 107 -49.17 6.37 56.36
CA ILE A 107 -49.37 7.60 57.13
C ILE A 107 -50.59 8.40 56.62
N ARG A 108 -50.82 8.49 55.31
CA ARG A 108 -52.02 9.16 54.76
C ARG A 108 -53.33 8.47 55.11
N ARG A 109 -53.34 7.13 55.28
CA ARG A 109 -54.56 6.39 55.66
C ARG A 109 -54.91 6.53 57.14
N ALA A 110 -53.92 6.75 58.01
CA ALA A 110 -54.14 6.91 59.45
C ALA A 110 -54.69 8.29 59.85
N HIS A 111 -54.67 9.27 58.94
CA HIS A 111 -55.02 10.67 59.24
C HIS A 111 -56.34 11.16 58.60
N HIS A 112 -57.16 10.25 58.07
CA HIS A 112 -58.51 10.57 57.60
C HIS A 112 -59.55 10.10 58.65
N PRO A 113 -60.17 11.03 59.42
CA PRO A 113 -61.42 10.77 60.14
C PRO A 113 -62.63 10.70 59.21
#